data_AF-A0A497QRF9-F1
#
_entry.id   AF-A0A497QRF9-F1
#
_cell.length_a   1.000
_cell.length_b   1.000
_cell.length_c   1.000
_cell.angle_alpha   90.00
_cell.angle_beta   90.00
_cell.angle_gamma   90.00
#
_symmetry.space_group_name_H-M   'P 1'
#
loop_
_entity.id
_entity.type
_entity.pdbx_description
1 polymer ?
#
loop_
_entity_poly.entity_id
_entity_poly.type
_entity_poly.pdbx_seq_one_letter_code
_entity_poly.pdbx_strand_id
1 'polypeptide(L)'
;MIKHKVKKIGVAFIILFLIHSFPLLLDAQPEGITFQEGFDNITIITNFMTLKINSLSPYFTWWNSNSSSPSEKFNIKFISIKEFFGDDEILDSPAELGGISYDLAANDWDYRITYDDNSVTVELQLSGLANGAEILFVLTIYNENKAITGTDHFVDALSEIKFDIIVNNWPFSINARGLALFTYVFESLENSAVKIRDGTLKEDGNATQSLQFECSEDKTAFFEWTTFANVYNGANFV
;
A
#
# COMPACT_ATOMS: atom_id res chain seq x y z
N MET A 1 78.65 -19.94 14.91
CA MET A 1 77.98 -18.78 14.30
C MET A 1 76.57 -19.22 13.90
N ILE A 2 75.58 -18.88 14.72
CA ILE A 2 74.21 -19.40 14.69
C ILE A 2 73.33 -18.39 13.94
N LYS A 3 72.58 -18.83 12.93
CA LYS A 3 71.50 -18.03 12.32
C LYS A 3 70.19 -18.81 12.40
N HIS A 4 69.34 -18.42 13.35
CA HIS A 4 67.95 -18.85 13.42
C HIS A 4 67.15 -18.24 12.28
N LYS A 5 66.47 -19.08 11.49
CA LYS A 5 65.35 -18.69 10.64
C LYS A 5 64.06 -19.10 11.35
N VAL A 6 63.39 -18.14 11.98
CA VAL A 6 61.99 -18.25 12.37
C VAL A 6 61.30 -16.97 11.92
N LYS A 7 60.02 -17.08 11.58
CA LYS A 7 59.02 -16.03 11.26
C LYS A 7 58.75 -15.81 9.76
N LYS A 8 57.94 -16.70 9.15
CA LYS A 8 56.97 -16.34 8.09
C LYS A 8 55.76 -17.30 8.00
N ILE A 9 55.31 -17.89 9.12
CA ILE A 9 54.10 -18.76 9.13
C ILE A 9 53.02 -18.25 10.12
N GLY A 10 53.38 -17.38 11.08
CA GLY A 10 52.44 -16.93 12.13
C GLY A 10 51.47 -15.81 11.76
N VAL A 11 51.54 -15.22 10.56
CA VAL A 11 50.67 -14.06 10.19
C VAL A 11 49.44 -14.49 9.37
N ALA A 12 49.51 -15.60 8.64
CA ALA A 12 48.38 -16.09 7.83
C ALA A 12 47.23 -16.68 8.68
N PHE A 13 47.50 -17.13 9.91
CA PHE A 13 46.49 -17.75 10.78
C PHE A 13 45.66 -16.75 11.59
N ILE A 14 46.10 -15.50 11.73
CA ILE A 14 45.36 -14.46 12.49
C ILE A 14 44.26 -13.82 11.63
N ILE A 15 44.41 -13.81 10.30
CA ILE A 15 43.39 -13.25 9.39
C ILE A 15 42.20 -14.21 9.22
N LEU A 16 42.39 -15.53 9.35
CA LEU A 16 41.30 -16.50 9.21
C LEU A 16 40.33 -16.54 10.41
N PHE A 17 40.77 -16.09 11.59
CA PHE A 17 39.93 -16.08 12.81
C PHE A 17 39.12 -14.79 13.02
N LEU A 18 39.40 -13.73 12.26
CA LEU A 18 38.66 -12.45 12.37
C LEU A 18 37.44 -12.36 11.44
N ILE A 19 37.17 -13.38 10.62
CA ILE A 19 36.01 -13.39 9.70
C ILE A 19 34.77 -14.06 10.35
N HIS A 20 34.89 -14.67 11.53
CA HIS A 20 33.80 -15.43 12.18
C HIS A 20 33.03 -14.68 13.28
N SER A 21 33.19 -13.37 13.39
CA SER A 21 32.45 -12.56 14.37
C SER A 21 31.93 -11.27 13.77
N PHE A 22 31.41 -11.34 12.54
CA PHE A 22 30.24 -10.52 12.25
C PHE A 22 29.07 -11.26 12.89
N PRO A 23 28.44 -10.72 13.95
CA PRO A 23 27.08 -11.16 14.22
C PRO A 23 26.34 -10.97 12.90
N LEU A 24 25.87 -12.08 12.31
CA LEU A 24 24.71 -12.01 11.46
C LEU A 24 23.66 -11.32 12.34
N LEU A 25 23.52 -10.01 12.15
CA LEU A 25 22.30 -9.29 12.47
C LEU A 25 21.25 -9.98 11.59
N LEU A 26 20.77 -11.12 12.07
CA LEU A 26 19.44 -11.58 11.73
C LEU A 26 18.56 -10.49 12.32
N ASP A 27 18.23 -9.50 11.49
CA ASP A 27 17.15 -8.58 11.84
C ASP A 27 15.97 -9.47 12.22
N ALA A 28 15.50 -9.30 13.45
CA ALA A 28 14.36 -10.07 13.93
C ALA A 28 13.19 -9.75 13.02
N GLN A 29 12.68 -10.76 12.31
CA GLN A 29 11.44 -10.57 11.59
C GLN A 29 10.30 -10.43 12.61
N PRO A 30 9.37 -9.49 12.39
CA PRO A 30 8.22 -9.31 13.26
C PRO A 30 7.47 -10.63 13.43
N GLU A 31 7.20 -11.03 14.67
CA GLU A 31 6.48 -12.27 14.95
C GLU A 31 5.06 -12.20 14.37
N GLY A 32 4.71 -13.15 13.49
CA GLY A 32 3.38 -13.20 12.88
C GLY A 32 3.22 -12.42 11.56
N ILE A 33 4.26 -11.76 11.05
CA ILE A 33 4.29 -11.20 9.69
C ILE A 33 5.44 -11.85 8.92
N THR A 34 5.12 -12.47 7.79
CA THR A 34 6.10 -13.00 6.84
C THR A 34 5.96 -12.28 5.52
N PHE A 35 7.06 -12.09 4.80
CA PHE A 35 7.00 -11.53 3.45
C PHE A 35 7.88 -12.34 2.49
N GLN A 36 7.45 -12.36 1.23
CA GLN A 36 8.16 -12.98 0.12
C GLN A 36 8.22 -12.00 -1.05
N GLU A 37 9.43 -11.81 -1.58
CA GLU A 37 9.66 -11.06 -2.80
C GLU A 37 9.62 -12.01 -4.01
N GLY A 38 8.76 -11.67 -4.97
CA GLY A 38 8.71 -12.25 -6.31
C GLY A 38 9.35 -11.31 -7.33
N PHE A 39 9.21 -11.65 -8.62
CA PHE A 39 9.77 -10.83 -9.70
C PHE A 39 9.07 -9.48 -9.85
N ASP A 40 7.73 -9.48 -9.80
CA ASP A 40 6.87 -8.31 -10.02
C ASP A 40 5.89 -8.07 -8.87
N ASN A 41 6.06 -8.80 -7.76
CA ASN A 41 5.15 -8.74 -6.64
C ASN A 41 5.85 -8.98 -5.31
N ILE A 42 5.30 -8.38 -4.27
CA ILE A 42 5.66 -8.57 -2.88
C ILE A 42 4.43 -9.16 -2.21
N THR A 43 4.59 -10.28 -1.53
CA THR A 43 3.50 -10.94 -0.82
C THR A 43 3.79 -10.89 0.67
N ILE A 44 2.92 -10.27 1.45
CA ILE A 44 2.97 -10.24 2.91
C ILE A 44 1.85 -11.14 3.44
N ILE A 45 2.19 -12.05 4.34
CA ILE A 45 1.27 -13.02 4.94
C ILE A 45 1.34 -12.86 6.44
N THR A 46 0.20 -12.62 7.07
CA THR A 46 0.02 -12.63 8.52
C THR A 46 -0.73 -13.88 8.95
N ASN A 47 -1.15 -13.99 10.22
CA ASN A 47 -2.09 -15.04 10.63
C ASN A 47 -3.54 -14.82 10.13
N PHE A 48 -3.89 -13.61 9.71
CA PHE A 48 -5.27 -13.23 9.41
C PHE A 48 -5.51 -12.80 7.97
N MET A 49 -4.48 -12.32 7.28
CA MET A 49 -4.60 -11.80 5.92
C MET A 49 -3.37 -12.10 5.06
N THR A 50 -3.58 -12.09 3.76
CA THR A 50 -2.50 -11.98 2.78
C THR A 50 -2.68 -10.69 1.99
N LEU A 51 -1.59 -9.93 1.84
CA LEU A 51 -1.49 -8.76 0.99
C LEU A 51 -0.49 -9.03 -0.13
N LYS A 52 -0.93 -8.85 -1.37
CA LYS A 52 -0.09 -8.88 -2.55
C LYS A 52 0.03 -7.47 -3.12
N ILE A 53 1.25 -7.00 -3.27
CA ILE A 53 1.60 -5.69 -3.80
C ILE A 53 2.31 -5.90 -5.13
N ASN A 54 1.89 -5.21 -6.19
CA ASN A 54 2.68 -5.15 -7.42
C ASN A 54 3.88 -4.23 -7.20
N SER A 55 5.10 -4.70 -7.43
CA SER A 55 6.31 -3.89 -7.18
C SER A 55 6.57 -2.83 -8.26
N LEU A 56 5.87 -2.92 -9.39
CA LEU A 56 6.04 -2.06 -10.57
C LEU A 56 4.86 -1.08 -10.76
N SER A 57 3.85 -1.11 -9.89
CA SER A 57 2.72 -0.19 -9.95
C SER A 57 1.97 -0.18 -8.62
N PRO A 58 1.26 0.91 -8.29
CA PRO A 58 0.41 0.98 -7.10
C PRO A 58 -0.88 0.18 -7.30
N TYR A 59 -0.74 -1.14 -7.33
CA TYR A 59 -1.81 -2.12 -7.38
C TYR A 59 -1.63 -3.11 -6.25
N PHE A 60 -2.64 -3.18 -5.39
CA PHE A 60 -2.66 -4.03 -4.21
C PHE A 60 -3.89 -4.94 -4.24
N THR A 61 -3.70 -6.17 -3.81
CA THR A 61 -4.76 -7.15 -3.61
C THR A 61 -4.64 -7.71 -2.20
N TRP A 62 -5.71 -7.74 -1.42
CA TRP A 62 -5.71 -8.41 -0.12
C TRP A 62 -6.91 -9.31 0.07
N TRP A 63 -6.76 -10.31 0.94
CA TRP A 63 -7.84 -11.21 1.34
C TRP A 63 -7.60 -11.75 2.75
N ASN A 64 -8.69 -12.12 3.39
CA ASN A 64 -8.67 -12.66 4.75
C ASN A 64 -8.52 -14.18 4.77
N SER A 65 -8.14 -14.71 5.93
CA SER A 65 -8.09 -16.15 6.27
C SER A 65 -7.03 -17.00 5.55
N ASN A 66 -6.08 -16.39 4.80
CA ASN A 66 -4.96 -17.09 4.13
C ASN A 66 -5.36 -18.38 3.38
N SER A 67 -6.58 -18.42 2.82
CA SER A 67 -7.03 -19.55 2.02
C SER A 67 -6.25 -19.58 0.70
N SER A 68 -5.92 -20.77 0.21
CA SER A 68 -5.33 -20.97 -1.12
C SER A 68 -6.31 -20.60 -2.26
N SER A 69 -7.60 -20.55 -1.94
CA SER A 69 -8.70 -20.11 -2.81
C SER A 69 -9.62 -19.22 -1.98
N PRO A 70 -9.25 -17.95 -1.74
CA PRO A 70 -10.09 -17.07 -0.96
C PRO A 70 -11.35 -16.77 -1.76
N SER A 71 -12.50 -16.93 -1.11
CA SER A 71 -13.80 -16.68 -1.73
C SER A 71 -13.95 -15.22 -2.17
N GLU A 72 -13.21 -14.31 -1.54
CA GLU A 72 -13.27 -12.87 -1.69
C GLU A 72 -11.85 -12.30 -1.67
N LYS A 73 -11.53 -11.48 -2.67
CA LYS A 73 -10.30 -10.67 -2.70
C LYS A 73 -10.69 -9.24 -3.02
N PHE A 74 -10.08 -8.30 -2.33
CA PHE A 74 -10.24 -6.88 -2.60
C PHE A 74 -9.04 -6.37 -3.37
N ASN A 75 -9.31 -5.51 -4.34
CA ASN A 75 -8.32 -4.97 -5.25
C ASN A 75 -8.41 -3.45 -5.23
N ILE A 76 -7.28 -2.77 -5.03
CA ILE A 76 -7.16 -1.32 -5.23
C ILE A 76 -6.07 -1.07 -6.24
N LYS A 77 -6.43 -0.44 -7.35
CA LYS A 77 -5.51 -0.03 -8.40
C LYS A 77 -5.55 1.48 -8.56
N PHE A 78 -4.41 2.14 -8.34
CA PHE A 78 -4.25 3.56 -8.63
C PHE A 78 -3.85 3.72 -10.09
N ILE A 79 -4.61 4.53 -10.83
CA ILE A 79 -4.50 4.65 -12.29
C ILE A 79 -3.79 5.93 -12.67
N SER A 80 -4.20 7.06 -12.11
CA SER A 80 -3.60 8.35 -12.44
C SER A 80 -3.70 9.33 -11.29
N ILE A 81 -2.76 10.25 -11.24
CA ILE A 81 -2.86 11.48 -10.46
C ILE A 81 -3.00 12.66 -11.42
N LYS A 82 -3.84 13.62 -11.07
CA LYS A 82 -4.12 14.77 -11.92
C LYS A 82 -4.51 15.99 -11.11
N GLU A 83 -4.14 17.18 -11.58
CA GLU A 83 -4.63 18.42 -10.98
C GLU A 83 -6.14 18.61 -11.23
N PHE A 84 -6.80 19.27 -10.30
CA PHE A 84 -8.14 19.78 -10.53
C PHE A 84 -8.22 21.29 -10.30
N PHE A 85 -9.19 21.91 -10.97
CA PHE A 85 -9.44 23.34 -11.03
C PHE A 85 -10.92 23.57 -10.77
N GLY A 86 -11.25 24.50 -9.90
CA GLY A 86 -12.63 24.82 -9.56
C GLY A 86 -12.71 26.15 -8.86
N ASP A 87 -13.94 26.55 -8.53
CA ASP A 87 -14.18 27.76 -7.74
C ASP A 87 -13.79 27.54 -6.27
N ASP A 88 -13.77 26.30 -5.81
CA ASP A 88 -13.42 25.88 -4.45
C ASP A 88 -12.38 24.74 -4.41
N GLU A 89 -12.26 24.08 -3.25
CA GLU A 89 -11.29 23.01 -2.97
C GLU A 89 -11.89 21.60 -3.16
N ILE A 90 -13.11 21.50 -3.69
CA ILE A 90 -13.84 20.25 -3.83
C ILE A 90 -13.83 19.85 -5.31
N LEU A 91 -13.41 18.63 -5.61
CA LEU A 91 -13.61 18.05 -6.93
C LEU A 91 -15.02 17.47 -7.00
N ASP A 92 -15.94 18.15 -7.66
CA ASP A 92 -17.32 17.69 -7.82
C ASP A 92 -17.69 17.35 -9.28
N SER A 93 -16.83 17.71 -10.24
CA SER A 93 -17.08 17.53 -11.66
C SER A 93 -15.85 17.04 -12.44
N PRO A 94 -15.98 16.03 -13.33
CA PRO A 94 -14.88 15.60 -14.19
C PRO A 94 -14.33 16.69 -15.11
N ALA A 95 -15.10 17.76 -15.38
CA ALA A 95 -14.66 18.89 -16.20
C ALA A 95 -13.58 19.74 -15.51
N GLU A 96 -13.47 19.65 -14.18
CA GLU A 96 -12.48 20.33 -13.36
C GLU A 96 -11.09 19.68 -13.45
N LEU A 97 -11.01 18.45 -13.96
CA LEU A 97 -9.76 17.71 -14.09
C LEU A 97 -8.92 18.28 -15.24
N GLY A 98 -7.77 18.85 -14.92
CA GLY A 98 -6.88 19.53 -15.88
C GLY A 98 -5.40 19.45 -15.52
N GLY A 99 -4.60 20.32 -16.15
CA GLY A 99 -3.23 20.58 -15.71
C GLY A 99 -2.27 19.39 -15.82
N ILE A 100 -1.33 19.32 -14.88
CA ILE A 100 -0.31 18.28 -14.80
C ILE A 100 -0.98 16.94 -14.43
N SER A 101 -0.59 15.87 -15.14
CA SER A 101 -1.12 14.53 -14.91
C SER A 101 -0.07 13.46 -15.17
N TYR A 102 -0.13 12.38 -14.40
CA TYR A 102 0.69 11.19 -14.59
C TYR A 102 -0.16 9.92 -14.54
N ASP A 103 0.08 9.03 -15.49
CA ASP A 103 -0.44 7.66 -15.48
C ASP A 103 0.42 6.80 -14.55
N LEU A 104 -0.13 6.39 -13.41
CA LEU A 104 0.59 5.65 -12.40
C LEU A 104 0.91 4.20 -12.82
N ALA A 105 0.26 3.68 -13.86
CA ALA A 105 0.50 2.32 -14.37
C ALA A 105 1.58 2.23 -15.46
N ALA A 106 1.94 3.36 -16.09
CA ALA A 106 2.87 3.42 -17.21
C ALA A 106 4.30 3.85 -16.83
N ASN A 107 4.59 3.95 -15.54
CA ASN A 107 5.88 4.44 -15.02
C ASN A 107 6.70 3.33 -14.37
N ASP A 108 8.00 3.54 -14.29
CA ASP A 108 8.93 2.68 -13.55
C ASP A 108 8.90 3.05 -12.07
N TRP A 109 8.47 2.09 -11.24
CA TRP A 109 8.42 2.24 -9.79
C TRP A 109 9.62 1.55 -9.15
N ASP A 110 10.25 2.24 -8.21
CA ASP A 110 11.17 1.63 -7.26
C ASP A 110 10.39 1.15 -6.04
N TYR A 111 10.86 0.10 -5.39
CA TYR A 111 10.28 -0.35 -4.14
C TYR A 111 11.34 -0.57 -3.07
N ARG A 112 10.91 -0.42 -1.82
CA ARG A 112 11.70 -0.72 -0.63
C ARG A 112 10.84 -1.42 0.40
N ILE A 113 11.39 -2.48 1.00
CA ILE A 113 10.78 -3.14 2.15
C ILE A 113 11.64 -2.80 3.37
N THR A 114 11.00 -2.29 4.41
CA THR A 114 11.61 -2.07 5.72
C THR A 114 10.81 -2.82 6.76
N TYR A 115 11.48 -3.39 7.74
CA TYR A 115 10.82 -4.10 8.83
C TYR A 115 11.56 -3.85 10.14
N ASP A 116 10.81 -3.92 11.23
CA ASP A 116 11.31 -3.92 12.59
C ASP A 116 10.51 -4.92 13.43
N ASP A 117 10.76 -4.96 14.74
CA ASP A 117 10.10 -5.89 15.65
C ASP A 117 8.56 -5.74 15.67
N ASN A 118 8.02 -4.60 15.20
CA ASN A 118 6.62 -4.24 15.34
C ASN A 118 5.88 -4.09 14.02
N SER A 119 6.57 -4.07 12.88
CA SER A 119 5.93 -3.75 11.60
C SER A 119 6.71 -4.21 10.38
N VAL A 120 5.97 -4.38 9.29
CA VAL A 120 6.51 -4.46 7.93
C VAL A 120 5.93 -3.32 7.11
N THR A 121 6.79 -2.53 6.50
CA THR A 121 6.44 -1.43 5.61
C THR A 121 6.98 -1.68 4.22
N VAL A 122 6.12 -1.49 3.22
CA VAL A 122 6.47 -1.50 1.80
C VAL A 122 6.24 -0.11 1.25
N GLU A 123 7.28 0.46 0.68
CA GLU A 123 7.24 1.73 0.00
C GLU A 123 7.36 1.49 -1.50
N LEU A 124 6.42 2.01 -2.28
CA LEU A 124 6.55 2.15 -3.73
C LEU A 124 6.80 3.63 -4.03
N GLN A 125 7.90 3.92 -4.70
CA GLN A 125 8.33 5.28 -5.04
C GLN A 125 8.36 5.47 -6.55
N LEU A 126 7.69 6.51 -7.01
CA LEU A 126 7.82 7.05 -8.35
C LEU A 126 8.60 8.36 -8.28
N SER A 127 9.78 8.35 -8.87
CA SER A 127 10.71 9.49 -8.94
C SER A 127 11.02 9.85 -10.39
N GLY A 128 11.74 10.96 -10.60
CA GLY A 128 12.17 11.37 -11.95
C GLY A 128 11.04 11.87 -12.85
N LEU A 129 9.89 12.24 -12.29
CA LEU A 129 8.80 12.86 -13.03
C LEU A 129 9.29 14.15 -13.69
N ALA A 130 8.79 14.45 -14.90
CA ALA A 130 9.25 15.60 -15.69
C ALA A 130 9.06 16.96 -14.97
N ASN A 131 8.13 17.05 -14.02
CA ASN A 131 7.89 18.23 -13.21
C ASN A 131 8.75 18.27 -11.92
N GLY A 132 9.57 17.24 -11.66
CA GLY A 132 10.40 17.12 -10.46
C GLY A 132 9.66 16.64 -9.21
N ALA A 133 8.38 16.28 -9.32
CA ALA A 133 7.62 15.73 -8.20
C ALA A 133 8.02 14.27 -7.91
N GLU A 134 7.75 13.83 -6.68
CA GLU A 134 7.89 12.44 -6.26
C GLU A 134 6.58 11.96 -5.63
N ILE A 135 6.21 10.72 -5.90
CA ILE A 135 5.00 10.09 -5.37
C ILE A 135 5.40 8.83 -4.64
N LEU A 136 4.97 8.69 -3.39
CA LEU A 136 5.23 7.51 -2.57
C LEU A 136 3.91 6.91 -2.11
N PHE A 137 3.82 5.59 -2.21
CA PHE A 137 2.79 4.78 -1.59
C PHE A 137 3.42 3.95 -0.48
N VAL A 138 2.97 4.15 0.74
CA VAL A 138 3.53 3.50 1.94
C VAL A 138 2.47 2.60 2.54
N LEU A 139 2.70 1.29 2.48
CA LEU A 139 1.83 0.26 3.05
C LEU A 139 2.48 -0.30 4.30
N THR A 140 1.80 -0.23 5.44
CA THR A 140 2.34 -0.74 6.70
C THR A 140 1.37 -1.71 7.35
N ILE A 141 1.89 -2.86 7.77
CA ILE A 141 1.19 -3.82 8.63
C ILE A 141 1.88 -3.85 9.98
N TYR A 142 1.09 -3.76 11.05
CA TYR A 142 1.58 -3.71 12.43
C TYR A 142 1.35 -5.05 13.15
N ASN A 143 2.25 -5.40 14.07
CA ASN A 143 2.11 -6.50 15.03
C ASN A 143 1.18 -6.14 16.20
N GLU A 144 0.96 -4.86 16.46
CA GLU A 144 0.11 -4.35 17.53
C GLU A 144 -0.83 -3.26 17.00
N ASN A 145 -2.00 -3.12 17.62
CA ASN A 145 -3.00 -2.14 17.18
C ASN A 145 -2.40 -0.73 17.23
N LYS A 146 -2.50 0.00 16.12
CA LYS A 146 -1.86 1.30 15.97
C LYS A 146 -2.88 2.42 15.80
N ALA A 147 -2.89 3.38 16.73
CA ALA A 147 -3.72 4.57 16.61
C ALA A 147 -3.37 5.36 15.34
N ILE A 148 -4.39 5.79 14.59
CA ILE A 148 -4.23 6.69 13.46
C ILE A 148 -4.21 8.12 13.99
N THR A 149 -3.09 8.81 13.80
CA THR A 149 -2.90 10.18 14.31
C THR A 149 -3.96 11.11 13.75
N GLY A 150 -4.63 11.86 14.62
CA GLY A 150 -5.69 12.80 14.24
C GLY A 150 -7.09 12.20 14.15
N THR A 151 -7.26 10.93 14.53
CA THR A 151 -8.55 10.23 14.57
C THR A 151 -8.72 9.48 15.89
N ASP A 152 -9.92 8.96 16.14
CA ASP A 152 -10.25 8.00 17.20
C ASP A 152 -10.15 6.53 16.75
N HIS A 153 -9.65 6.29 15.53
CA HIS A 153 -9.53 4.97 14.93
C HIS A 153 -8.16 4.33 15.16
N PHE A 154 -8.14 3.01 15.10
CA PHE A 154 -6.95 2.18 15.19
C PHE A 154 -6.86 1.30 13.96
N VAL A 155 -5.64 1.05 13.50
CA VAL A 155 -5.33 -0.02 12.55
C VAL A 155 -5.21 -1.30 13.35
N ASP A 156 -6.07 -2.26 13.08
CA ASP A 156 -6.05 -3.56 13.75
C ASP A 156 -4.82 -4.37 13.35
N ALA A 157 -4.09 -4.85 14.36
CA ALA A 157 -2.87 -5.61 14.19
C ALA A 157 -3.08 -6.83 13.30
N LEU A 158 -2.15 -7.05 12.38
CA LEU A 158 -2.08 -8.24 11.53
C LEU A 158 -3.29 -8.47 10.60
N SER A 159 -4.39 -7.71 10.69
CA SER A 159 -5.59 -7.87 9.88
C SER A 159 -5.92 -6.66 9.01
N GLU A 160 -5.31 -5.51 9.30
CA GLU A 160 -5.50 -4.29 8.54
C GLU A 160 -4.16 -3.72 8.06
N ILE A 161 -4.25 -2.87 7.03
CA ILE A 161 -3.12 -2.20 6.41
C ILE A 161 -3.31 -0.70 6.59
N LYS A 162 -2.29 -0.02 7.10
CA LYS A 162 -2.20 1.44 6.98
C LYS A 162 -1.63 1.80 5.62
N PHE A 163 -2.31 2.70 4.93
CA PHE A 163 -1.95 3.14 3.59
C PHE A 163 -1.78 4.66 3.55
N ASP A 164 -0.55 5.13 3.32
CA ASP A 164 -0.26 6.54 3.14
C ASP A 164 0.14 6.84 1.69
N ILE A 165 -0.34 7.96 1.16
CA ILE A 165 0.08 8.51 -0.13
C ILE A 165 0.78 9.84 0.14
N ILE A 166 2.04 9.93 -0.27
CA ILE A 166 2.86 11.13 -0.04
C ILE A 166 3.25 11.69 -1.40
N VAL A 167 2.92 12.95 -1.64
CA VAL A 167 3.31 13.67 -2.85
C VAL A 167 4.24 14.81 -2.46
N ASN A 168 5.49 14.75 -2.92
CA ASN A 168 6.51 15.75 -2.61
C ASN A 168 6.78 16.64 -3.82
N ASN A 169 7.03 17.91 -3.55
CA ASN A 169 7.48 18.91 -4.52
C ASN A 169 6.59 19.07 -5.76
N TRP A 170 5.27 18.86 -5.64
CA TRP A 170 4.36 19.05 -6.76
C TRP A 170 4.27 20.52 -7.18
N PRO A 171 4.71 20.91 -8.39
CA PRO A 171 4.67 22.29 -8.84
C PRO A 171 3.30 22.59 -9.45
N PHE A 172 2.35 23.00 -8.62
CA PHE A 172 0.99 23.28 -9.05
C PHE A 172 0.92 24.28 -10.20
N SER A 173 0.10 23.96 -11.21
CA SER A 173 -0.28 24.92 -12.24
C SER A 173 -0.96 26.14 -11.63
N ILE A 174 -0.85 27.29 -12.30
CA ILE A 174 -1.55 28.52 -11.88
C ILE A 174 -3.05 28.23 -11.78
N ASN A 175 -3.65 28.56 -10.64
CA ASN A 175 -5.06 28.32 -10.29
C ASN A 175 -5.48 26.86 -10.06
N ALA A 176 -4.55 25.90 -10.04
CA ALA A 176 -4.88 24.55 -9.59
C ALA A 176 -5.33 24.59 -8.12
N ARG A 177 -6.38 23.83 -7.80
CA ARG A 177 -6.97 23.77 -6.46
C ARG A 177 -6.47 22.59 -5.65
N GLY A 178 -6.06 21.52 -6.30
CA GLY A 178 -5.48 20.37 -5.64
C GLY A 178 -5.16 19.22 -6.59
N LEU A 179 -4.97 18.04 -6.01
CA LEU A 179 -4.71 16.79 -6.72
C LEU A 179 -5.88 15.83 -6.55
N ALA A 180 -6.20 15.15 -7.63
CA ALA A 180 -7.17 14.08 -7.70
C ALA A 180 -6.44 12.77 -8.03
N LEU A 181 -6.82 11.70 -7.33
CA LEU A 181 -6.37 10.35 -7.63
C LEU A 181 -7.52 9.58 -8.25
N PHE A 182 -7.27 8.97 -9.40
CA PHE A 182 -8.20 8.05 -10.02
C PHE A 182 -7.83 6.63 -9.61
N THR A 183 -8.77 5.96 -8.94
CA THR A 183 -8.60 4.63 -8.35
C THR A 183 -9.72 3.71 -8.76
N TYR A 184 -9.39 2.47 -9.07
CA TYR A 184 -10.35 1.38 -9.15
C TYR A 184 -10.28 0.56 -7.86
N VAL A 185 -11.43 0.46 -7.20
CA VAL A 185 -11.65 -0.45 -6.08
C VAL A 185 -12.67 -1.48 -6.53
N PHE A 186 -12.32 -2.76 -6.46
CA PHE A 186 -13.24 -3.82 -6.83
C PHE A 186 -12.98 -5.10 -6.03
N GLU A 187 -14.07 -5.82 -5.78
CA GLU A 187 -14.07 -7.13 -5.17
C GLU A 187 -14.08 -8.20 -6.27
N SER A 188 -13.25 -9.24 -6.11
CA SER A 188 -13.30 -10.42 -6.97
C SER A 188 -13.70 -11.62 -6.13
N LEU A 189 -14.85 -12.22 -6.47
CA LEU A 189 -15.35 -13.45 -5.87
C LEU A 189 -14.96 -14.66 -6.73
N GLU A 190 -14.39 -15.70 -6.14
CA GLU A 190 -14.13 -16.99 -6.83
C GLU A 190 -15.37 -17.91 -6.90
N ASN A 191 -16.57 -17.35 -6.76
CA ASN A 191 -17.81 -18.13 -6.88
C ASN A 191 -18.13 -18.41 -8.36
N SER A 192 -18.19 -19.70 -8.67
CA SER A 192 -18.73 -20.25 -9.91
C SER A 192 -20.04 -19.54 -10.30
N ALA A 193 -20.00 -18.82 -11.43
CA ALA A 193 -21.09 -18.14 -12.12
C ALA A 193 -22.47 -18.12 -11.41
N VAL A 194 -22.77 -17.05 -10.68
CA VAL A 194 -24.16 -16.72 -10.32
C VAL A 194 -24.71 -15.78 -11.38
N LYS A 195 -25.70 -16.26 -12.15
CA LYS A 195 -26.49 -15.41 -13.06
C LYS A 195 -27.38 -14.51 -12.23
N ILE A 196 -27.08 -13.21 -12.21
CA ILE A 196 -28.01 -12.19 -11.72
C ILE A 196 -29.08 -12.01 -12.80
N ARG A 197 -30.35 -12.27 -12.45
CA ARG A 197 -31.50 -11.80 -13.24
C ARG A 197 -31.98 -10.50 -12.65
N ASP A 198 -31.98 -9.47 -13.48
CA ASP A 198 -32.65 -8.21 -13.20
C ASP A 198 -34.18 -8.43 -13.18
N GLY A 199 -34.81 -8.00 -12.09
CA GLY A 199 -36.25 -8.06 -11.87
C GLY A 199 -36.93 -6.70 -11.87
N THR A 200 -36.23 -5.61 -12.20
CA THR A 200 -36.77 -4.25 -12.04
C THR A 200 -36.29 -3.28 -13.13
N LEU A 201 -37.22 -2.88 -13.99
CA LEU A 201 -37.09 -1.93 -15.11
C LEU A 201 -36.84 -0.46 -14.68
N LYS A 202 -35.95 -0.16 -13.73
CA LYS A 202 -35.58 1.23 -13.42
C LYS A 202 -34.11 1.36 -13.01
N GLU A 203 -33.30 1.83 -13.96
CA GLU A 203 -32.03 2.50 -13.70
C GLU A 203 -32.33 3.95 -13.31
N ASP A 204 -31.98 4.37 -12.10
CA ASP A 204 -31.80 5.77 -11.77
C ASP A 204 -30.73 5.93 -10.67
N GLY A 205 -29.58 6.48 -11.06
CA GLY A 205 -28.95 7.59 -10.35
C GLY A 205 -28.04 7.31 -9.16
N ASN A 206 -26.73 7.52 -9.38
CA ASN A 206 -25.67 7.80 -8.41
C ASN A 206 -26.13 8.40 -7.06
N ALA A 207 -25.87 7.69 -5.97
CA ALA A 207 -25.51 8.24 -4.66
C ALA A 207 -24.86 7.14 -3.82
N THR A 208 -23.76 7.47 -3.14
CA THR A 208 -23.05 6.74 -2.07
C THR A 208 -23.41 5.26 -1.90
N GLN A 209 -22.53 4.36 -2.37
CA GLN A 209 -22.67 2.93 -2.09
C GLN A 209 -21.93 2.59 -0.79
N SER A 210 -22.67 2.46 0.31
CA SER A 210 -22.22 1.61 1.41
C SER A 210 -22.49 0.15 1.02
N LEU A 211 -21.43 -0.58 0.70
CA LEU A 211 -21.48 -2.03 0.55
C LEU A 211 -21.52 -2.65 1.94
N GLN A 212 -22.72 -2.89 2.44
CA GLN A 212 -22.95 -3.64 3.67
C GLN A 212 -23.47 -5.01 3.27
N PHE A 213 -22.67 -6.04 3.55
CA PHE A 213 -23.06 -7.43 3.30
C PHE A 213 -23.32 -8.11 4.64
N GLU A 214 -24.58 -8.49 4.86
CA GLU A 214 -24.91 -9.46 5.91
C GLU A 214 -24.49 -10.85 5.41
N CYS A 215 -23.30 -11.29 5.79
CA CYS A 215 -22.96 -12.71 5.73
C CYS A 215 -23.63 -13.40 6.93
N SER A 216 -24.23 -14.57 6.72
CA SER A 216 -24.89 -15.35 7.79
C SER A 216 -23.93 -15.89 8.86
N GLU A 217 -22.63 -15.56 8.77
CA GLU A 217 -21.59 -15.87 9.74
C GLU A 217 -20.72 -14.60 9.89
N ASP A 218 -20.54 -14.14 11.14
CA ASP A 218 -19.92 -12.86 11.54
C ASP A 218 -18.53 -12.57 10.93
N LYS A 219 -18.48 -12.15 9.67
CA LYS A 219 -17.26 -11.64 9.02
C LYS A 219 -17.60 -10.39 8.23
N THR A 220 -17.40 -9.25 8.87
CA THR A 220 -17.51 -7.93 8.24
C THR A 220 -16.11 -7.49 7.81
N ALA A 221 -15.88 -7.28 6.51
CA ALA A 221 -14.75 -6.49 6.06
C ALA A 221 -15.18 -5.02 6.06
N PHE A 222 -14.57 -4.22 6.93
CA PHE A 222 -14.81 -2.78 6.99
C PHE A 222 -13.78 -2.09 6.09
N PHE A 223 -14.26 -1.26 5.17
CA PHE A 223 -13.40 -0.44 4.33
C PHE A 223 -13.70 1.03 4.63
N GLU A 224 -12.85 1.66 5.42
CA GLU A 224 -12.93 3.10 5.69
C GLU A 224 -11.78 3.83 5.01
N TRP A 225 -12.15 4.79 4.17
CA TRP A 225 -11.21 5.65 3.49
C TRP A 225 -11.08 6.95 4.27
N THR A 226 -10.16 7.01 5.22
CA THR A 226 -9.81 8.29 5.88
C THR A 226 -8.83 9.04 4.99
N THR A 227 -9.34 9.79 4.03
CA THR A 227 -8.51 10.75 3.31
C THR A 227 -8.21 11.94 4.23
N PHE A 228 -6.93 12.26 4.43
CA PHE A 228 -6.54 13.62 4.84
C PHE A 228 -6.44 14.51 3.60
N ALA A 229 -7.50 14.50 2.79
CA ALA A 229 -7.95 15.67 2.05
C ALA A 229 -9.30 15.97 2.69
N ASN A 230 -9.58 17.22 3.09
CA ASN A 230 -10.87 17.56 3.71
C ASN A 230 -12.03 17.13 2.80
N VAL A 231 -12.58 15.94 3.03
CA VAL A 231 -13.86 15.50 2.49
C VAL A 231 -14.89 16.00 3.49
N TYR A 232 -15.43 17.19 3.20
CA TYR A 232 -16.61 17.67 3.91
C TYR A 232 -17.78 16.74 3.57
N ASN A 233 -18.18 16.00 4.58
CA ASN A 233 -19.34 15.12 4.61
C ASN A 233 -20.61 15.87 4.19
N GLY A 234 -21.39 15.26 3.29
CA GLY A 234 -22.71 15.72 2.83
C GLY A 234 -23.78 15.65 3.92
N ALA A 235 -23.57 16.36 5.02
CA ALA A 235 -24.53 16.55 6.09
C ALA A 235 -24.54 18.01 6.52
N ASN A 236 -25.19 18.87 5.72
CA ASN A 236 -25.90 20.06 6.19
C ASN A 236 -26.87 20.53 5.10
N PHE A 237 -28.11 20.04 5.20
CA PHE A 237 -29.27 20.74 4.66
C PHE A 237 -29.58 21.93 5.58
N VAL A 238 -29.45 23.15 5.04
CA VAL A 238 -30.41 24.25 5.22
C VAL A 238 -30.56 24.94 3.87
#